data_AF-A0A1Y1N0K8-F1
#
_entry.id   AF-A0A1Y1N0K8-F1
#
_cell.length_a   1.000
_cell.length_b   1.000
_cell.length_c   1.000
_cell.angle_alpha   90.00
_cell.angle_beta   90.00
_cell.angle_gamma   90.00
#
_symmetry.space_group_name_H-M   'P 1'
#
loop_
_entity.id
_entity.type
_entity.pdbx_description
1 polymer ?
#
loop_
_entity_poly.entity_id
_entity_poly.type
_entity_poly.pdbx_seq_one_letter_code
_entity_poly.pdbx_strand_id
1 'polypeptide(L)'
;PETTAVRTLNRQCSSGLQACIDVANQIKAGMIDVGIGAGVESMSLNYGPSAVSEFSEALEANEESANCKVPMGVLSEDMAKDLKIARADQDKFAASSYQKAVKAQKEGLFNDEIVPLKVKFEDPKSGET
;
A
#
# COMPACT_ATOMS: atom_id res chain seq x y z
N PRO A 1 26.89 4.71 -7.27
CA PRO A 1 25.52 5.05 -7.73
C PRO A 1 25.44 5.71 -9.12
N GLU A 2 26.57 5.96 -9.79
CA GLU A 2 26.61 6.65 -11.11
C GLU A 2 26.11 5.79 -12.30
N THR A 3 26.03 4.46 -12.16
CA THR A 3 25.80 3.54 -13.29
C THR A 3 24.47 2.79 -13.26
N THR A 4 23.73 2.82 -12.15
CA THR A 4 22.43 2.15 -12.02
C THR A 4 21.33 3.19 -11.87
N ALA A 5 20.47 3.30 -12.87
CA ALA A 5 19.34 4.22 -12.85
C ALA A 5 18.31 3.80 -11.79
N VAL A 6 17.64 4.80 -11.22
CA VAL A 6 16.50 4.62 -10.30
C VAL A 6 15.34 5.44 -10.85
N ARG A 7 14.14 4.87 -10.82
CA ARG A 7 12.89 5.58 -11.10
C ARG A 7 11.83 5.20 -10.10
N THR A 8 10.90 6.10 -9.85
CA THR A 8 9.68 5.83 -9.10
C THR A 8 8.50 5.67 -10.06
N LEU A 9 7.44 5.05 -9.57
CA LEU A 9 6.15 4.98 -10.25
C LEU A 9 5.05 5.05 -9.21
N ASN A 10 3.86 5.49 -9.63
CA ASN A 10 2.68 5.49 -8.79
C ASN A 10 1.51 4.85 -9.56
N ARG A 11 1.07 3.70 -9.07
CA ARG A 11 -0.16 3.01 -9.46
C ARG A 11 -0.98 2.68 -8.21
N GLN A 12 -1.11 3.65 -7.32
CA GLN A 12 -1.84 3.57 -6.05
C GLN A 12 -1.41 2.32 -5.25
N CYS A 13 -2.35 1.61 -4.61
CA CYS A 13 -2.09 0.42 -3.79
C CYS A 13 -1.33 -0.70 -4.52
N SER A 14 -1.28 -0.68 -5.87
CA SER A 14 -0.58 -1.69 -6.67
C SER A 14 0.86 -1.35 -7.05
N SER A 15 1.37 -0.19 -6.61
CA SER A 15 2.68 0.34 -7.06
C SER A 15 3.84 -0.63 -6.85
N GLY A 16 3.92 -1.30 -5.70
CA GLY A 16 4.99 -2.27 -5.43
C GLY A 16 4.98 -3.45 -6.41
N LEU A 17 3.80 -4.00 -6.71
CA LEU A 17 3.67 -5.09 -7.69
C LEU A 17 3.93 -4.59 -9.12
N GLN A 18 3.49 -3.37 -9.45
CA GLN A 18 3.76 -2.77 -10.76
C GLN A 18 5.28 -2.60 -10.98
N ALA A 19 6.05 -2.24 -9.96
CA ALA A 19 7.51 -2.16 -10.06
C ALA A 19 8.13 -3.51 -10.42
N CYS A 20 7.67 -4.60 -9.81
CA CYS A 20 8.10 -5.96 -10.16
C CYS A 20 7.72 -6.33 -11.61
N ILE A 21 6.49 -5.99 -12.05
CA ILE A 21 6.02 -6.24 -13.42
C ILE A 21 6.87 -5.48 -14.44
N ASP A 22 7.17 -4.21 -14.17
CA ASP A 22 7.97 -3.39 -15.07
C ASP A 22 9.39 -3.95 -15.24
N VAL A 23 10.01 -4.44 -14.15
CA VAL A 23 11.32 -5.07 -14.21
C VAL A 23 11.26 -6.38 -14.99
N ALA A 24 10.27 -7.23 -14.71
CA ALA A 24 10.08 -8.48 -15.44
C ALA A 24 9.88 -8.24 -16.94
N ASN A 25 9.14 -7.20 -17.33
CA ASN A 25 8.91 -6.84 -18.72
C ASN A 25 10.18 -6.30 -19.39
N GLN A 26 10.99 -5.48 -18.71
CA GLN A 26 12.27 -5.00 -19.24
C GLN A 26 13.24 -6.17 -19.49
N ILE A 27 13.30 -7.14 -18.57
CA ILE A 27 14.10 -8.35 -18.75
C ILE A 27 13.58 -9.15 -19.95
N LYS A 28 12.27 -9.39 -20.02
CA LYS A 28 11.66 -10.14 -21.11
C LYS A 28 11.85 -9.47 -22.48
N ALA A 29 11.89 -8.14 -22.52
CA ALA A 29 12.13 -7.36 -23.72
C ALA A 29 13.61 -7.27 -24.13
N GLY A 30 14.53 -7.82 -23.32
CA GLY A 30 15.97 -7.73 -23.56
C GLY A 30 16.55 -6.33 -23.31
N MET A 31 15.87 -5.48 -22.54
CA MET A 31 16.34 -4.13 -22.20
C MET A 31 17.36 -4.14 -21.06
N ILE A 32 17.21 -5.07 -20.11
CA ILE A 32 18.12 -5.28 -18.97
C ILE A 32 18.25 -6.77 -18.69
N ASP A 33 19.36 -7.20 -18.11
CA ASP A 33 19.53 -8.59 -17.65
C ASP A 33 19.05 -8.79 -16.20
N VAL A 34 19.17 -7.74 -15.38
CA VAL A 34 18.87 -7.77 -13.94
C VAL A 34 18.24 -6.43 -13.53
N GLY A 35 17.24 -6.47 -12.65
CA GLY A 35 16.64 -5.28 -12.06
C GLY A 35 15.97 -5.57 -10.71
N ILE A 36 15.64 -4.52 -9.96
CA ILE A 36 14.96 -4.61 -8.66
C ILE A 36 13.60 -3.91 -8.76
N GLY A 37 12.52 -4.65 -8.51
CA GLY A 37 11.19 -4.09 -8.27
C GLY A 37 10.97 -3.97 -6.77
N ALA A 38 10.67 -2.76 -6.28
CA ALA A 38 10.49 -2.49 -4.86
C ALA A 38 9.30 -1.56 -4.63
N GLY A 39 8.75 -1.60 -3.42
CA GLY A 39 7.74 -0.67 -2.92
C GLY A 39 8.13 -0.16 -1.55
N VAL A 40 7.86 1.11 -1.29
CA VAL A 40 8.10 1.75 0.01
C VAL A 40 6.96 2.73 0.28
N GLU A 41 6.53 2.81 1.53
CA GLU A 41 5.50 3.74 1.99
C GLU A 41 5.83 4.22 3.40
N SER A 42 5.55 5.49 3.70
CA SER A 42 5.60 6.02 5.06
C SER A 42 4.38 6.91 5.28
N MET A 43 3.27 6.28 5.67
CA MET A 43 2.05 7.02 5.99
C MET A 43 2.23 7.92 7.21
N SER A 44 3.15 7.62 8.13
CA SER A 44 3.43 8.51 9.27
C SER A 44 4.00 9.87 8.85
N LEU A 45 4.75 9.93 7.73
CA LEU A 45 5.36 11.18 7.23
C LEU A 45 4.55 11.82 6.10
N ASN A 46 3.85 11.01 5.30
CA ASN A 46 3.22 11.44 4.05
C ASN A 46 1.70 11.29 4.07
N TYR A 47 1.06 11.38 5.24
CA TYR A 47 -0.40 11.38 5.37
C TYR A 47 -0.96 12.79 5.57
N GLY A 48 -2.26 12.95 5.31
CA GLY A 48 -3.01 14.18 5.51
C GLY A 48 -3.40 14.87 4.20
N PRO A 49 -3.84 16.14 4.26
CA PRO A 49 -4.36 16.85 3.10
C PRO A 49 -3.37 16.90 1.92
N SER A 50 -2.07 17.03 2.21
CA SER A 50 -1.02 17.06 1.19
C SER A 50 -0.81 15.73 0.44
N ALA A 51 -1.39 14.64 0.93
CA ALA A 51 -1.38 13.33 0.26
C ALA A 51 -2.53 13.18 -0.76
N VAL A 52 -3.49 14.11 -0.77
CA VAL A 52 -4.65 14.10 -1.66
C VAL A 52 -4.34 14.92 -2.91
N SER A 53 -4.71 14.41 -4.08
CA SER A 53 -4.56 15.15 -5.33
C SER A 53 -5.63 16.24 -5.45
N GLU A 54 -5.20 17.47 -5.72
CA GLU A 54 -6.10 18.59 -5.99
C GLU A 54 -6.65 18.49 -7.41
N PHE A 55 -7.96 18.68 -7.55
CA PHE A 55 -8.65 18.64 -8.84
C PHE A 55 -9.02 20.09 -9.22
N SER A 56 -8.94 20.42 -10.50
CA SER A 56 -9.45 21.70 -10.99
C SER A 56 -10.98 21.72 -10.94
N GLU A 57 -11.59 22.91 -10.94
CA GLU A 57 -13.06 23.03 -10.96
C GLU A 57 -13.70 22.26 -12.12
N ALA A 58 -13.03 22.21 -13.29
CA ALA A 58 -13.50 21.45 -14.44
C ALA A 58 -13.52 19.93 -14.20
N LEU A 59 -12.56 19.41 -13.43
CA LEU A 59 -12.53 18.00 -13.03
C LEU A 59 -13.55 17.71 -11.93
N GLU A 60 -13.73 18.62 -10.98
CA GLU A 60 -14.75 18.48 -9.93
C GLU A 60 -16.18 18.50 -10.51
N ALA A 61 -16.40 19.27 -11.58
CA ALA A 61 -17.68 19.32 -12.28
C ALA A 61 -17.95 18.09 -13.17
N ASN A 62 -16.96 17.23 -13.39
CA ASN A 62 -17.11 16.00 -14.15
C ASN A 62 -17.30 14.81 -13.19
N GLU A 63 -18.44 14.13 -13.29
CA GLU A 63 -18.83 13.04 -12.37
C GLU A 63 -17.78 11.93 -12.25
N GLU A 64 -17.27 11.41 -13.37
CA GLU A 64 -16.26 10.35 -13.38
C GLU A 64 -14.95 10.78 -12.70
N SER A 65 -14.55 12.04 -12.91
CA SER A 65 -13.37 12.60 -12.27
C SER A 65 -13.62 12.80 -10.77
N ALA A 66 -14.75 13.41 -10.38
CA ALA A 66 -15.13 13.59 -8.99
C ALA A 66 -15.20 12.25 -8.22
N ASN A 67 -15.64 11.17 -8.87
CA ASN A 67 -15.67 9.83 -8.29
C ASN A 67 -14.27 9.31 -7.88
N CYS A 68 -13.19 9.82 -8.47
CA CYS A 68 -11.82 9.50 -8.06
C CYS A 68 -11.43 10.08 -6.68
N LYS A 69 -12.22 11.02 -6.12
CA LYS A 69 -12.00 11.62 -4.80
C LYS A 69 -12.87 11.01 -3.70
N VAL A 70 -13.74 10.05 -4.03
CA VAL A 70 -14.57 9.37 -3.03
C VAL A 70 -13.65 8.59 -2.06
N PRO A 71 -13.81 8.76 -0.73
CA PRO A 71 -12.99 8.03 0.23
C PRO A 71 -13.14 6.51 0.04
N MET A 72 -12.01 5.79 0.05
CA MET A 72 -11.99 4.33 -0.15
C MET A 72 -12.90 3.56 0.82
N GLY A 73 -13.07 4.05 2.06
CA GLY A 73 -13.98 3.46 3.04
C GLY A 73 -15.45 3.56 2.62
N VAL A 74 -15.86 4.67 2.01
CA VAL A 74 -17.22 4.86 1.48
C VAL A 74 -17.49 3.88 0.34
N LEU A 75 -16.53 3.73 -0.58
CA LEU A 75 -16.64 2.73 -1.66
C LEU A 75 -16.78 1.31 -1.10
N SER A 76 -16.08 0.99 -0.01
CA SER A 76 -16.20 -0.31 0.66
C SER A 76 -17.57 -0.50 1.33
N GLU A 77 -18.11 0.54 1.97
CA GLU A 77 -19.44 0.53 2.59
C GLU A 77 -20.55 0.34 1.55
N ASP A 78 -20.46 1.05 0.43
CA ASP A 78 -21.46 0.95 -0.63
C ASP A 78 -21.42 -0.42 -1.31
N MET A 79 -20.22 -0.94 -1.61
CA MET A 79 -20.04 -2.31 -2.09
C MET A 79 -20.61 -3.34 -1.10
N ALA A 80 -20.35 -3.17 0.20
CA ALA A 80 -20.87 -4.09 1.21
C ALA A 80 -22.40 -4.07 1.28
N LYS A 81 -23.05 -2.90 1.12
CA LYS A 81 -24.51 -2.81 1.03
C LYS A 81 -25.05 -3.49 -0.23
N ASP A 82 -24.46 -3.19 -1.39
CA ASP A 82 -24.89 -3.71 -2.69
C ASP A 82 -24.80 -5.23 -2.75
N LEU A 83 -23.70 -5.79 -2.22
CA LEU A 83 -23.47 -7.23 -2.14
C LEU A 83 -24.08 -7.87 -0.89
N LYS A 84 -24.76 -7.10 -0.04
CA LYS A 84 -25.42 -7.54 1.21
C LYS A 84 -24.46 -8.30 2.15
N ILE A 85 -23.23 -7.81 2.26
CA ILE A 85 -22.20 -8.38 3.13
C ILE A 85 -22.50 -7.99 4.58
N ALA A 86 -22.95 -8.97 5.37
CA ALA A 86 -23.31 -8.74 6.76
C ALA A 86 -22.10 -8.29 7.58
N ARG A 87 -22.33 -7.36 8.52
CA ARG A 87 -21.31 -6.90 9.46
C ARG A 87 -20.60 -8.04 10.19
N ALA A 88 -21.36 -9.07 10.59
CA ALA A 88 -20.81 -10.24 11.26
C ALA A 88 -19.79 -11.02 10.38
N ASP A 89 -19.98 -11.04 9.06
CA ASP A 89 -19.06 -11.71 8.14
C ASP A 89 -17.78 -10.89 7.95
N GLN A 90 -17.89 -9.56 7.89
CA GLN A 90 -16.74 -8.65 7.86
C GLN A 90 -15.87 -8.82 9.11
N ASP A 91 -16.51 -8.80 10.29
CA ASP A 91 -15.82 -8.97 11.58
C ASP A 91 -15.19 -10.37 11.71
N LYS A 92 -15.89 -11.41 11.26
CA LYS A 92 -15.36 -12.78 11.24
C LYS A 92 -14.13 -12.90 10.34
N PHE A 93 -14.15 -12.28 9.16
CA PHE A 93 -13.00 -12.26 8.26
C PHE A 93 -11.81 -11.54 8.90
N ALA A 94 -12.03 -10.37 9.49
CA ALA A 94 -11.00 -9.61 10.18
C ALA A 94 -10.38 -10.42 11.34
N ALA A 95 -11.21 -11.00 12.21
CA ALA A 95 -10.76 -11.83 13.33
C ALA A 95 -9.92 -13.04 12.85
N SER A 96 -10.37 -13.72 11.79
CA SER A 96 -9.63 -14.82 11.17
C SER A 96 -8.28 -14.36 10.60
N SER A 97 -8.23 -13.18 9.98
CA SER A 97 -6.97 -12.59 9.50
C SER A 97 -5.96 -12.39 10.63
N TYR A 98 -6.40 -11.77 11.74
CA TYR A 98 -5.54 -11.58 12.92
C TYR A 98 -5.07 -12.91 13.53
N GLN A 99 -5.96 -13.89 13.65
CA GLN A 99 -5.62 -15.21 14.20
C GLN A 99 -4.52 -15.90 13.37
N LYS A 100 -4.61 -15.83 12.03
CA LYS A 100 -3.58 -16.36 11.13
C LYS A 100 -2.26 -15.63 11.31
N ALA A 101 -2.27 -14.29 11.35
CA ALA A 101 -1.04 -13.49 11.49
C ALA A 101 -0.31 -13.79 12.80
N VAL A 102 -1.04 -13.81 13.93
CA VAL A 102 -0.46 -14.12 15.26
C VAL A 102 0.09 -15.54 15.30
N LYS A 103 -0.61 -16.51 14.69
CA LYS A 103 -0.13 -17.88 14.60
C LYS A 103 1.16 -17.97 13.79
N ALA A 104 1.19 -17.40 12.58
CA ALA A 104 2.35 -17.40 11.69
C ALA A 104 3.58 -16.75 12.34
N GLN A 105 3.37 -15.64 13.07
CA GLN A 105 4.45 -14.99 13.81
C GLN A 105 5.01 -15.87 14.94
N LYS A 106 4.15 -16.53 15.73
CA LYS A 106 4.58 -17.45 16.80
C LYS A 106 5.33 -18.67 16.26
N GLU A 107 4.93 -19.15 15.09
CA GLU A 107 5.54 -20.28 14.40
C GLU A 107 6.81 -19.88 13.63
N GLY A 108 7.17 -18.59 13.60
CA GLY A 108 8.37 -18.08 12.93
C GLY A 108 8.29 -18.08 11.40
N LEU A 109 7.08 -18.15 10.82
CA LEU A 109 6.90 -18.25 9.37
C LEU A 109 7.30 -16.98 8.61
N PHE A 110 7.46 -15.85 9.31
CA PHE A 110 7.93 -14.59 8.72
C PHE A 110 9.45 -14.39 8.82
N ASN A 111 10.18 -15.28 9.50
CA ASN A 111 11.61 -15.11 9.75
C ASN A 111 12.45 -15.07 8.47
N ASP A 112 12.00 -15.78 7.43
CA ASP A 112 12.73 -15.87 6.16
C ASP A 112 12.54 -14.62 5.28
N GLU A 113 11.44 -13.87 5.46
CA GLU A 113 11.09 -12.71 4.62
C GLU A 113 11.30 -11.35 5.31
N ILE A 114 11.29 -11.29 6.64
CA ILE A 114 11.51 -10.04 7.39
C ILE A 114 13.01 -9.77 7.55
N VAL A 115 13.47 -8.65 6.98
CA VAL A 115 14.80 -8.10 7.25
C VAL A 115 14.71 -7.13 8.44
N PRO A 116 15.41 -7.38 9.57
CA PRO A 116 15.33 -6.52 10.75
C PRO A 116 15.99 -5.16 10.48
N LEU A 117 15.29 -4.08 10.81
CA LEU A 117 15.79 -2.71 10.70
C LEU A 117 16.15 -2.15 12.07
N LYS A 118 17.36 -1.56 12.18
CA LYS A 118 17.73 -0.78 13.36
C LYS A 118 17.15 0.62 13.21
N VAL A 119 16.23 0.98 14.10
CA VAL A 119 15.55 2.27 14.10
C VAL A 119 15.76 3.01 15.42
N LYS A 120 15.52 4.32 15.40
CA LYS A 120 15.33 5.11 16.62
C LYS A 120 13.84 5.11 16.94
N PHE A 121 13.48 4.84 18.19
CA PHE A 121 12.10 4.83 18.63
C PHE A 121 11.98 5.76 19.83
N GLU A 122 11.21 6.83 19.68
CA GLU A 122 10.88 7.73 20.78
C GLU A 122 9.63 7.20 21.49
N ASP A 123 9.72 6.92 22.79
CA ASP A 123 8.57 6.52 23.59
C ASP A 123 7.58 7.70 23.68
N PRO A 124 6.34 7.57 23.17
CA PRO A 124 5.39 8.67 23.16
C PRO A 124 4.94 9.14 24.55
N LYS A 125 5.27 8.40 25.62
CA LYS A 125 4.95 8.77 27.01
C LYS A 125 6.11 9.48 27.71
N SER A 126 7.36 9.05 27.50
CA SER A 126 8.53 9.61 28.18
C SER A 126 9.36 10.57 27.32
N GLY A 127 9.24 10.48 25.99
CA GLY A 127 10.08 11.23 25.04
C GLY A 127 11.52 10.71 24.94
N GLU A 128 11.83 9.59 25.58
CA GLU A 128 13.15 8.96 25.52
C GLU A 128 13.30 8.16 24.22
N THR A 129 14.49 8.21 23.60
CA THR A 129 14.83 7.54 22.34
C THR A 129 15.84 6.42 22.52
#